data_AF-A0A7C9ABX2-F1
#
_entry.id   AF-A0A7C9ABX2-F1
#
_cell.length_a   1.000
_cell.length_b   1.000
_cell.length_c   1.000
_cell.angle_alpha   90.00
_cell.angle_beta   90.00
_cell.angle_gamma   90.00
#
_symmetry.space_group_name_H-M   'P 1'
#
loop_
_entity.id
_entity.type
_entity.pdbx_description
1 polymer ?
#
loop_
_entity_poly.entity_id
_entity_poly.type
_entity_poly.pdbx_seq_one_letter_code
_entity_poly.pdbx_strand_id
1 'polypeptide(L)'
;SHTLINSSLQWPIKLGLIRAKMGVFSNGVLVSLIVVVASLALSTSSVHGGDFFQDFEVTFGDGRVKRYGGGQLLSLTLDRDSGSGFRSKKVYLFGRIDMQLKLVAGNSAGTVTAY
;
A
#
# COMPACT_ATOMS: atom_id res chain seq x y z
N SER A 1 88.83 16.09 16.83
CA SER A 1 87.46 16.65 16.83
C SER A 1 87.01 16.79 15.40
N HIS A 2 85.81 16.30 15.12
CA HIS A 2 85.34 15.83 13.82
C HIS A 2 84.80 16.94 12.89
N THR A 3 85.13 16.78 11.61
CA THR A 3 84.33 16.86 10.37
C THR A 3 83.20 17.91 10.21
N LEU A 4 83.29 18.62 9.09
CA LEU A 4 82.38 19.62 8.51
C LEU A 4 80.94 19.13 8.28
N ILE A 5 79.94 19.97 8.58
CA ILE A 5 78.55 19.88 8.11
C ILE A 5 78.12 21.30 7.74
N ASN A 6 78.23 21.66 6.46
CA ASN A 6 77.20 21.62 5.40
C ASN A 6 76.14 22.74 5.50
N SER A 7 76.24 23.62 4.50
CA SER A 7 75.37 24.71 4.12
C SER A 7 73.97 24.27 3.72
N SER A 8 72.93 24.93 4.26
CA SER A 8 71.80 25.51 3.50
C SER A 8 70.63 25.85 4.44
N LEU A 9 70.63 27.09 4.93
CA LEU A 9 69.39 27.81 5.23
C LEU A 9 68.62 27.97 3.91
N GLN A 10 67.36 27.52 3.85
CA GLN A 10 66.25 28.22 3.17
C GLN A 10 64.88 27.71 3.71
N TRP A 11 63.97 28.66 3.93
CA TRP A 11 62.71 28.58 4.69
C TRP A 11 61.55 27.81 3.99
N PRO A 12 60.45 27.50 4.70
CA PRO A 12 59.34 26.65 4.26
C PRO A 12 58.23 27.46 3.57
N ILE A 13 57.47 26.86 2.65
CA ILE A 13 56.00 26.98 2.47
C ILE A 13 55.62 25.94 1.40
N LYS A 14 55.04 24.80 1.80
CA LYS A 14 54.29 23.93 0.88
C LYS A 14 52.81 24.31 0.99
N LEU A 15 52.31 25.00 -0.04
CA LEU A 15 50.91 25.33 -0.18
C LEU A 15 50.09 24.03 -0.33
N GLY A 16 49.28 23.72 0.68
CA GLY A 16 48.41 22.55 0.71
C GLY A 16 47.31 22.67 -0.34
N LEU A 17 47.48 21.99 -1.48
CA LEU A 17 46.43 21.77 -2.45
C LEU A 17 45.47 20.70 -1.89
N ILE A 18 44.39 21.13 -1.24
CA ILE A 18 43.29 20.24 -0.84
C ILE A 18 42.59 19.80 -2.13
N ARG A 19 43.03 18.69 -2.72
CA ARG A 19 42.26 18.00 -3.75
C ARG A 19 41.02 17.41 -3.10
N ALA A 20 39.87 18.07 -3.26
CA ALA A 20 38.59 17.44 -3.06
C ALA A 20 38.48 16.25 -4.03
N LYS A 21 38.45 15.04 -3.49
CA LYS A 21 38.24 13.81 -4.25
C LYS A 21 36.73 13.76 -4.56
N MET A 22 36.30 14.37 -5.65
CA MET A 22 34.98 14.11 -6.21
C MET A 22 34.93 12.63 -6.58
N GLY A 23 34.20 11.85 -5.78
CA GLY A 23 33.94 10.44 -6.04
C GLY A 23 33.17 10.32 -7.33
N VAL A 24 33.82 9.85 -8.38
CA VAL A 24 33.14 9.41 -9.60
C VAL A 24 32.37 8.16 -9.20
N PHE A 25 31.05 8.29 -9.04
CA PHE A 25 30.21 7.12 -8.85
C PHE A 25 30.36 6.23 -10.09
N SER A 26 30.75 4.98 -9.88
CA SER A 26 30.87 4.01 -10.98
C SER A 26 29.53 3.89 -11.71
N ASN A 27 29.56 3.79 -13.04
CA ASN A 27 28.37 3.59 -13.87
C ASN A 27 27.52 2.41 -13.37
N GLY A 28 28.13 1.39 -12.77
CA GLY A 28 27.41 0.27 -12.15
C GLY A 28 26.57 0.63 -10.93
N VAL A 29 27.02 1.61 -10.12
CA VAL A 29 26.27 2.11 -8.96
C VAL A 29 25.07 2.92 -9.42
N LEU A 30 25.23 3.74 -10.47
CA LEU A 30 24.13 4.50 -11.07
C LEU A 30 23.09 3.58 -11.71
N VAL A 31 23.52 2.56 -12.45
CA VAL A 31 22.61 1.57 -13.04
C VAL A 31 21.87 0.79 -11.96
N SER A 32 22.56 0.36 -10.90
CA SER A 32 21.94 -0.32 -9.77
C SER A 32 20.88 0.55 -9.09
N LEU A 33 21.17 1.83 -8.88
CA LEU A 33 20.22 2.78 -8.27
C LEU A 33 18.97 2.97 -9.15
N ILE A 34 19.15 3.10 -10.47
CA ILE A 34 18.04 3.23 -11.42
C ILE A 34 17.16 1.98 -11.42
N VAL A 35 17.76 0.78 -11.38
CA VAL A 35 17.02 -0.49 -11.32
C VAL A 35 16.20 -0.60 -10.03
N VAL A 36 16.76 -0.17 -8.89
CA VAL A 36 16.05 -0.16 -7.61
C VAL A 36 14.88 0.84 -7.65
N VAL A 37 15.08 2.04 -8.17
CA VAL A 37 13.97 3.02 -8.28
C VAL A 37 12.88 2.53 -9.24
N ALA A 38 13.26 1.89 -10.35
CA ALA A 38 12.30 1.32 -11.30
C ALA A 38 11.50 0.15 -10.70
N SER A 39 12.12 -0.72 -9.90
CA SER A 39 11.42 -1.84 -9.26
C SER A 39 10.44 -1.37 -8.18
N LEU A 40 10.78 -0.33 -7.42
CA LEU A 40 9.84 0.30 -6.49
C LEU A 40 8.67 0.98 -7.23
N ALA A 41 8.91 1.62 -8.37
CA ALA A 41 7.86 2.27 -9.16
C ALA A 41 6.84 1.28 -9.78
N LEU A 42 7.26 0.04 -10.03
CA LEU A 42 6.40 -1.03 -10.57
C LEU A 42 5.55 -1.73 -9.49
N SER A 43 5.76 -1.41 -8.21
CA SER A 43 5.03 -2.00 -7.09
C SER A 43 3.65 -1.37 -6.94
N THR A 44 2.78 -1.54 -7.93
CA THR A 44 1.36 -1.15 -7.80
C THR A 44 0.65 -2.21 -6.97
N SER A 45 0.17 -1.84 -5.78
CA SER A 45 -0.69 -2.71 -4.98
C SER A 45 -1.99 -2.94 -5.72
N SER A 46 -2.21 -4.17 -6.19
CA SER A 46 -3.46 -4.59 -6.80
C SER A 46 -4.56 -4.62 -5.73
N VAL A 47 -5.49 -3.68 -5.83
CA VAL A 47 -6.71 -3.68 -4.99
C VAL A 47 -7.59 -4.81 -5.53
N HIS A 48 -7.48 -5.99 -4.92
CA HIS A 48 -8.39 -7.09 -5.17
C HIS A 48 -9.69 -6.80 -4.42
N GLY A 49 -10.83 -6.85 -5.10
CA GLY A 49 -12.13 -6.88 -4.44
C GLY A 49 -12.21 -8.16 -3.60
N GLY A 50 -12.25 -8.01 -2.27
CA GLY A 50 -12.32 -9.13 -1.33
C GLY A 50 -13.60 -9.94 -1.50
N ASP A 51 -13.56 -11.22 -1.15
CA ASP A 51 -14.78 -12.03 -0.99
C ASP A 51 -15.51 -11.55 0.27
N PHE A 52 -16.72 -11.04 0.10
CA PHE A 52 -17.56 -10.53 1.19
C PHE A 52 -17.72 -11.55 2.32
N PHE A 53 -17.67 -12.84 2.01
CA PHE A 53 -17.89 -13.88 3.00
C PHE A 53 -16.62 -14.32 3.71
N GLN A 54 -15.47 -13.76 3.34
CA GLN A 54 -14.30 -13.89 4.17
C GLN A 54 -14.52 -13.16 5.50
N ASP A 55 -15.09 -11.95 5.43
CA ASP A 55 -15.26 -11.05 6.57
C ASP A 55 -16.69 -11.01 7.14
N PHE A 56 -17.70 -11.33 6.34
CA PHE A 56 -19.12 -11.29 6.73
C PHE A 56 -19.78 -12.68 6.65
N GLU A 57 -20.86 -12.87 7.39
CA GLU A 57 -21.70 -14.06 7.38
C GLU A 57 -23.17 -13.68 7.25
N VAL A 58 -23.99 -14.58 6.70
CA VAL A 58 -25.43 -14.37 6.58
C VAL A 58 -26.09 -14.65 7.93
N THR A 59 -26.84 -13.69 8.44
CA THR A 59 -27.53 -13.81 9.73
C THR A 59 -28.92 -14.41 9.56
N PHE A 60 -29.64 -14.01 8.52
CA PHE A 60 -30.97 -14.53 8.19
C PHE A 60 -31.27 -14.31 6.70
N GLY A 61 -32.23 -15.06 6.17
CA GLY A 61 -32.70 -14.89 4.78
C GLY A 61 -33.01 -16.17 4.04
N ASP A 62 -32.69 -17.34 4.57
CA ASP A 62 -33.11 -18.65 4.03
C ASP A 62 -32.98 -18.76 2.50
N GLY A 63 -31.79 -18.46 1.97
CA GLY A 63 -31.52 -18.47 0.52
C GLY A 63 -31.80 -17.16 -0.24
N ARG A 64 -32.34 -16.12 0.43
CA ARG A 64 -32.57 -14.77 -0.13
C ARG A 64 -31.32 -13.89 -0.20
N VAL A 65 -30.16 -14.46 0.11
CA VAL A 65 -28.85 -13.83 -0.06
C VAL A 65 -28.12 -14.51 -1.22
N LYS A 66 -27.91 -13.79 -2.31
CA LYS A 66 -27.21 -14.30 -3.51
C LYS A 66 -25.84 -13.66 -3.68
N ARG A 67 -24.89 -14.47 -4.14
CA ARG A 67 -23.47 -14.12 -4.30
C ARG A 67 -23.12 -14.08 -5.78
N TYR A 68 -22.44 -13.03 -6.19
CA TYR A 68 -21.99 -12.84 -7.57
C TYR A 68 -20.52 -12.44 -7.62
N GLY A 69 -19.85 -12.70 -8.74
CA GLY A 69 -18.48 -12.27 -8.98
C GLY A 69 -17.47 -12.78 -7.95
N GLY A 70 -17.58 -14.04 -7.54
CA GLY A 70 -16.68 -14.64 -6.53
C GLY A 70 -16.86 -14.08 -5.12
N GLY A 71 -18.00 -13.44 -4.82
CA GLY A 71 -18.28 -12.86 -3.51
C GLY A 71 -18.07 -11.35 -3.41
N GLN A 72 -17.76 -10.67 -4.52
CA GLN A 72 -17.60 -9.21 -4.55
C GLN A 72 -18.94 -8.46 -4.55
N LEU A 73 -20.01 -9.12 -5.01
CA LEU A 73 -21.36 -8.54 -5.03
C LEU A 73 -22.33 -9.43 -4.26
N LEU A 74 -23.07 -8.79 -3.36
CA LEU A 74 -24.14 -9.40 -2.57
C LEU A 74 -25.48 -8.84 -3.03
N SER A 75 -26.47 -9.71 -3.22
CA SER A 75 -27.86 -9.32 -3.45
C SER A 75 -28.72 -9.81 -2.29
N LEU A 76 -29.45 -8.88 -1.68
CA LEU A 76 -30.41 -9.11 -0.60
C LEU A 76 -31.82 -8.93 -1.14
N THR A 77 -32.68 -9.91 -0.88
CA THR A 77 -34.10 -9.84 -1.25
C THR A 77 -34.97 -9.75 0.01
N LEU A 78 -36.01 -8.94 -0.09
CA LEU A 78 -37.14 -8.89 0.84
C LEU A 78 -38.39 -9.31 0.06
N ASP A 79 -39.08 -10.33 0.55
CA ASP A 79 -40.40 -10.72 0.07
C ASP A 79 -41.42 -10.66 1.21
N ARG A 80 -42.63 -11.15 0.96
CA ARG A 80 -43.73 -11.09 1.91
C ARG A 80 -43.51 -11.99 3.13
N ASP A 81 -42.70 -13.05 2.97
CA ASP A 81 -42.46 -14.04 4.01
C ASP A 81 -41.31 -13.61 4.92
N SER A 82 -40.23 -13.05 4.35
CA SER A 82 -39.08 -12.58 5.12
C SER A 82 -38.14 -11.66 4.36
N GLY A 83 -37.28 -10.98 5.12
CA GLY A 83 -36.14 -10.23 4.63
C GLY A 83 -34.85 -11.05 4.57
N SER A 84 -33.73 -10.35 4.43
CA SER A 84 -32.39 -10.95 4.51
C SER A 84 -31.38 -9.98 5.12
N GLY A 85 -30.31 -10.54 5.70
CA GLY A 85 -29.30 -9.75 6.39
C GLY A 85 -27.99 -10.50 6.60
N PHE A 86 -26.93 -9.74 6.80
CA PHE A 86 -25.58 -10.23 7.07
C PHE A 86 -24.95 -9.47 8.23
N ARG A 87 -23.89 -10.03 8.81
CA ARG A 87 -23.13 -9.44 9.91
C ARG A 87 -21.64 -9.72 9.72
N SER A 88 -20.78 -8.83 10.21
CA SER A 88 -19.35 -9.09 10.26
C SER A 88 -19.04 -10.24 11.25
N LYS A 89 -18.09 -11.11 10.89
CA LYS A 89 -17.63 -12.19 11.78
C LYS A 89 -16.82 -11.67 12.97
N LYS A 90 -16.21 -10.50 12.81
CA LYS A 90 -15.39 -9.83 13.82
C LYS A 90 -16.12 -8.62 14.37
N VAL A 91 -15.82 -8.31 15.62
CA VAL A 91 -16.27 -7.09 16.29
C VAL A 91 -15.12 -6.08 16.24
N TYR A 92 -15.43 -4.86 15.80
CA TYR A 92 -14.47 -3.78 15.67
C TYR A 92 -14.83 -2.66 16.64
N LEU A 93 -13.84 -2.18 17.41
CA LEU A 93 -14.01 -1.02 18.28
C LEU A 93 -13.80 0.30 17.51
N PHE A 94 -12.86 0.28 16.55
CA PHE A 94 -12.57 1.38 15.65
C PHE A 94 -12.33 0.82 14.24
N GLY A 95 -12.75 1.54 13.21
CA GLY A 95 -12.55 1.14 11.83
C GLY A 95 -13.29 2.05 10.87
N ARG A 96 -12.99 1.88 9.58
CA ARG A 96 -13.72 2.50 8.48
C ARG A 96 -14.40 1.38 7.70
N ILE A 97 -15.69 1.54 7.45
CA ILE A 97 -16.48 0.59 6.67
C ILE A 97 -17.00 1.35 5.45
N ASP A 98 -16.51 0.98 4.27
CA ASP A 98 -16.99 1.51 3.00
C ASP A 98 -17.80 0.42 2.30
N MET A 99 -19.04 0.74 1.90
CA MET A 99 -19.91 -0.18 1.17
C MET A 99 -20.55 0.52 -0.03
N GLN A 100 -20.62 -0.20 -1.15
CA GLN A 100 -21.35 0.25 -2.33
C GLN A 100 -22.74 -0.40 -2.31
N LEU A 101 -23.78 0.43 -2.26
CA LEU A 101 -25.17 -0.01 -2.18
C LEU A 101 -25.91 0.35 -3.46
N LYS A 102 -26.69 -0.60 -3.98
CA LYS A 102 -27.65 -0.37 -5.07
C LYS A 102 -29.04 -0.73 -4.56
N LEU A 103 -29.92 0.28 -4.51
CA LEU A 103 -31.30 0.09 -4.08
C LEU A 103 -32.16 -0.54 -5.17
N VAL A 104 -33.24 -1.19 -4.74
CA VAL A 104 -34.26 -1.75 -5.63
C VAL A 104 -34.90 -0.66 -6.49
N ALA A 105 -35.09 -0.96 -7.78
CA ALA A 105 -35.75 -0.05 -8.70
C ALA A 105 -37.29 -0.19 -8.59
N GLY A 106 -38.01 0.91 -8.74
CA GLY A 106 -39.48 0.92 -8.74
C GLY A 106 -40.09 1.28 -7.38
N ASN A 107 -41.31 0.80 -7.11
CA ASN A 107 -42.02 1.10 -5.87
C ASN A 107 -41.39 0.35 -4.69
N SER A 108 -40.82 1.11 -3.76
CA SER A 108 -40.16 0.61 -2.54
C SER A 108 -40.82 1.14 -1.27
N ALA A 109 -42.10 1.51 -1.33
CA ALA A 109 -42.83 2.02 -0.17
C ALA A 109 -42.82 0.99 0.96
N GLY A 110 -42.29 1.38 2.12
CA GLY A 110 -42.18 0.52 3.31
C GLY A 110 -40.95 -0.38 3.35
N THR A 111 -40.07 -0.35 2.35
CA THR A 111 -38.79 -1.09 2.38
C THR A 111 -37.71 -0.25 3.04
N VAL A 112 -36.98 -0.85 3.99
CA VAL A 112 -35.79 -0.24 4.61
C VAL A 112 -34.56 -1.06 4.24
N THR A 113 -33.51 -0.38 3.79
CA THR A 113 -32.17 -0.95 3.64
C THR A 113 -31.25 -0.27 4.65
N ALA A 114 -30.66 -1.05 5.55
CA ALA A 114 -29.77 -0.57 6.61
C ALA A 114 -28.38 -1.22 6.47
N TYR A 115 -27.35 -0.50 6.88
CA TYR A 115 -25.96 -0.95 6.86
C TYR A 115 -25.21 -0.48 8.09
#